data_AF-A0A6V7KZ34-F1
#
_entry.id   AF-A0A6V7KZ34-F1
#
_cell.length_a   1.000
_cell.length_b   1.000
_cell.length_c   1.000
_cell.angle_alpha   90.00
_cell.angle_beta   90.00
_cell.angle_gamma   90.00
#
_symmetry.space_group_name_H-M   'P 1'
#
loop_
_entity.id
_entity.type
_entity.pdbx_description
1 polymer ?
#
loop_
_entity_poly.entity_id
_entity_poly.type
_entity_poly.pdbx_seq_one_letter_code
_entity_poly.pdbx_strand_id
1 'polypeptide(L)' 'FLDPVYADGIESIRRSRSTGRPLPSPRDITAVIHEDRNIPLASVTHMLMQWGQFVDHDIT' A
#
# COMPACT_ATOMS: atom_id res chain seq x y z
N PHE A 1 -10.95 9.06 11.39
CA PHE A 1 -10.74 7.61 11.29
C PHE A 1 -11.99 6.94 10.74
N LEU A 2 -11.84 5.78 10.12
CA LEU A 2 -12.93 4.96 9.56
C LEU A 2 -12.94 3.59 10.25
N ASP A 3 -14.10 2.94 10.28
CA ASP A 3 -14.22 1.59 10.82
C ASP A 3 -13.45 0.58 9.95
N PRO A 4 -12.88 -0.48 10.56
CA PRO A 4 -12.20 -1.53 9.82
C PRO A 4 -13.18 -2.31 8.93
N VAL A 5 -12.67 -2.81 7.79
CA VAL A 5 -13.49 -3.56 6.81
C VAL A 5 -12.86 -4.93 6.54
N TYR A 6 -13.35 -5.93 7.27
CA TYR A 6 -13.05 -7.36 7.08
C TYR A 6 -14.18 -8.05 6.30
N ALA A 7 -13.91 -9.21 5.69
CA ALA A 7 -14.95 -9.91 4.91
C ALA A 7 -16.05 -10.54 5.79
N ASP A 8 -15.72 -10.87 7.04
CA ASP A 8 -16.60 -11.40 8.08
C ASP A 8 -16.94 -10.36 9.17
N GLY A 9 -16.43 -9.14 9.03
CA GLY A 9 -16.59 -8.07 10.01
C GLY A 9 -15.74 -8.21 11.28
N ILE A 10 -14.83 -9.20 11.34
CA ILE A 10 -14.02 -9.48 12.54
C ILE A 10 -12.53 -9.47 12.21
N GLU A 11 -12.05 -10.41 11.40
CA GLU A 11 -10.60 -10.62 11.20
C GLU A 11 -10.22 -11.10 9.79
N SER A 12 -11.17 -11.65 9.02
CA SER A 12 -10.86 -12.25 7.72
C SER A 12 -10.42 -11.22 6.68
N ILE A 13 -9.53 -11.64 5.78
CA ILE A 13 -9.04 -10.81 4.68
C ILE A 13 -10.21 -10.22 3.88
N ARG A 14 -10.15 -8.91 3.65
CA ARG A 14 -11.17 -8.16 2.94
C ARG A 14 -11.48 -8.75 1.55
N ARG A 15 -12.75 -8.69 1.14
CA ARG A 15 -13.23 -9.00 -0.21
C ARG A 15 -13.63 -7.75 -1.00
N SER A 16 -13.82 -7.91 -2.30
CA SER A 16 -14.35 -6.84 -3.16
C SER A 16 -15.74 -6.39 -2.68
N ARG A 17 -15.91 -5.08 -2.44
CA ARG A 17 -17.20 -4.51 -2.02
C ARG A 17 -18.26 -4.55 -3.14
N SER A 18 -17.84 -4.49 -4.39
CA SER A 18 -18.76 -4.47 -5.55
C SER A 18 -19.16 -5.87 -6.02
N THR A 19 -18.27 -6.87 -5.88
CA THR A 19 -18.50 -8.21 -6.45
C THR A 19 -18.52 -9.35 -5.43
N GLY A 20 -18.10 -9.10 -4.18
CA GLY A 20 -17.94 -10.13 -3.14
C GLY A 20 -16.80 -11.14 -3.40
N ARG A 21 -16.09 -11.02 -4.52
CA ARG A 21 -15.01 -11.94 -4.91
C ARG A 21 -13.73 -11.67 -4.09
N PRO A 22 -12.82 -12.66 -3.99
CA PRO A 22 -11.49 -12.46 -3.43
C PRO A 22 -10.75 -11.30 -4.13
N LEU A 23 -9.91 -10.60 -3.37
CA LEU A 23 -9.00 -9.61 -3.94
C LEU A 23 -7.88 -10.34 -4.72
N PRO A 24 -7.33 -9.70 -5.77
CA PRO A 24 -6.17 -10.25 -6.46
C PRO A 24 -4.99 -10.40 -5.50
N SER A 25 -4.10 -11.34 -5.81
CA SER A 25 -2.85 -11.51 -5.07
C SER A 25 -2.07 -10.19 -5.07
N PRO A 26 -1.53 -9.74 -3.93
CA PRO A 26 -0.65 -8.58 -3.88
C PRO A 26 0.55 -8.75 -4.83
N ARG A 27 1.05 -9.98 -5.01
CA ARG A 27 2.17 -10.26 -5.91
C ARG A 27 1.79 -10.05 -7.37
N ASP A 28 0.59 -10.46 -7.77
CA ASP A 28 0.10 -10.25 -9.13
C ASP A 28 -0.06 -8.75 -9.41
N ILE A 29 -0.55 -7.99 -8.42
CA ILE A 29 -0.63 -6.53 -8.54
C ILE A 29 0.76 -5.89 -8.67
N THR A 30 1.75 -6.32 -7.90
CA THR A 30 3.14 -5.85 -8.07
C THR A 30 3.64 -6.17 -9.46
N ALA A 31 3.46 -7.40 -9.94
CA ALA A 31 3.97 -7.85 -11.23
C ALA A 31 3.34 -7.14 -12.43
N VAL A 32 2.05 -6.81 -12.36
CA VAL A 32 1.30 -6.24 -13.49
C VAL A 32 1.26 -4.71 -13.46
N ILE A 33 1.27 -4.10 -12.27
CA ILE A 33 1.03 -2.65 -12.11
C ILE A 33 2.30 -1.88 -11.72
N HIS A 34 3.14 -2.43 -10.83
CA HIS A 34 4.27 -1.71 -10.26
C HIS A 34 5.54 -1.94 -11.09
N GLU A 35 5.57 -1.35 -12.28
CA GLU A 35 6.75 -1.36 -13.14
C GLU A 35 7.92 -0.58 -12.51
N ASP A 36 9.12 -1.16 -12.57
CA ASP A 36 10.34 -0.48 -12.16
C ASP A 36 10.84 0.44 -13.28
N ARG A 37 11.00 1.73 -12.96
CA ARG A 37 11.52 2.76 -13.86
C ARG A 37 12.53 3.62 -13.13
N ASN A 38 13.73 3.75 -13.71
CA ASN A 38 14.76 4.64 -13.19
C ASN A 38 14.54 6.08 -13.67
N ILE A 39 13.66 6.81 -12.99
CA ILE A 39 13.32 8.21 -13.30
C ILE A 39 13.51 9.06 -12.03
N PRO A 40 14.68 9.68 -11.83
CA PRO A 40 14.93 10.49 -10.64
C PRO A 40 14.18 11.82 -10.68
N LEU A 41 13.68 12.27 -9.53
CA LEU A 41 13.04 13.59 -9.38
C LEU A 41 14.09 14.64 -8.97
N ALA A 42 14.46 15.51 -9.91
CA ALA A 42 15.55 16.48 -9.71
C ALA A 42 15.30 17.55 -8.64
N SER A 43 14.05 17.75 -8.22
CA SER A 43 13.67 18.77 -7.23
C SER A 43 13.86 18.33 -5.78
N VAL A 44 14.16 17.06 -5.52
CA VAL A 44 14.31 16.51 -4.17
C VAL A 44 15.53 15.61 -4.07
N THR A 45 16.11 15.52 -2.88
CA THR A 45 17.20 14.58 -2.60
C THR A 45 16.65 13.26 -2.07
N HIS A 46 17.47 12.20 -2.12
CA HIS A 46 17.13 10.92 -1.50
C HIS A 46 16.82 11.03 0.00
N MET A 47 17.34 12.07 0.69
CA MET A 47 17.05 12.30 2.11
C MET A 47 15.57 12.56 2.40
N LEU A 48 14.77 12.99 1.41
CA LEU A 48 13.33 13.15 1.61
C LEU A 48 12.64 11.83 1.98
N MET A 49 12.94 10.76 1.25
CA MET A 49 12.39 9.43 1.54
C MET A 49 12.92 8.90 2.87
N GLN A 50 14.22 9.08 3.13
CA GLN A 50 14.85 8.62 4.37
C GLN A 50 14.28 9.32 5.62
N TRP A 51 14.02 10.63 5.53
CA TRP A 51 13.38 11.39 6.61
C TRP A 51 11.94 10.92 6.85
N GLY A 52 11.20 10.59 5.79
CA GLY A 52 9.85 10.02 5.90
C GLY A 52 9.83 8.75 6.75
N GLN A 53 10.77 7.81 6.52
CA GLN A 53 10.87 6.59 7.32
C GLN A 53 11.31 6.85 8.76
N PHE A 54 12.21 7.81 8.98
CA PHE A 54 12.60 8.22 10.33
C PHE A 54 11.40 8.74 11.14
N VAL A 55 10.58 9.61 10.55
CA VAL A 55 9.37 10.18 11.19
C VAL A 55 8.30 9.11 11.39
N ASP A 56 8.08 8.24 10.41
CA ASP A 56 7.13 7.12 10.51
C ASP A 56 7.43 6.26 11.74
N HIS A 57 8.70 5.90 11.93
CA HIS A 57 9.17 5.10 13.07
C HIS A 57 9.14 5.82 14.42
N ASP A 58 9.00 7.15 14.45
CA ASP A 58 8.84 7.91 15.69
C ASP A 58 7.36 8.03 16.09
N ILE A 59 6.45 7.98 15.12
CA ILE A 59 5.00 8.21 15.36
C ILE A 59 4.23 6.90 15.52
N THR A 60 4.61 5.83 14.81
CA THR A 60 3.90 4.53 14.79
C THR A 60 4.84 3.35 14.90
#